data_AF-A0A399YD90-F1
#
_entry.id   AF-A0A399YD90-F1
#
_cell.length_a   1.000
_cell.length_b   1.000
_cell.length_c   1.000
_cell.angle_alpha   90.00
_cell.angle_beta   90.00
_cell.angle_gamma   90.00
#
_symmetry.space_group_name_H-M   'P 1'
#
loop_
_entity.id
_entity.type
_entity.pdbx_description
1 polymer ?
#
loop_
_entity_poly.entity_id
_entity_poly.type
_entity_poly.pdbx_seq_one_letter_code
_entity_poly.pdbx_strand_id
1 'polypeptide(L)'
;MHARSAVVDLYGDHLPRHGWWAPVAAVVALASTCQVQPATTRTAVSRLVREGWLRAERREGLRGYAATPLARERLASAHARIYADRPRAWDGRWHLVVV
;
A
#
# COMPACT_ATOMS: atom_id res chain seq x y z
N MET A 1 -2.96 4.88 -14.91
CA MET A 1 -2.60 4.40 -13.55
C MET A 1 -3.69 3.46 -13.04
N HIS A 2 -3.36 2.35 -12.37
CA HIS A 2 -4.36 1.47 -11.75
C HIS A 2 -4.66 1.93 -10.31
N ALA A 3 -5.93 2.22 -10.01
CA ALA A 3 -6.35 2.75 -8.71
C ALA A 3 -5.90 1.90 -7.51
N ARG A 4 -5.98 0.57 -7.64
CA ARG A 4 -5.53 -0.34 -6.60
C ARG A 4 -4.04 -0.18 -6.31
N SER A 5 -3.20 -0.20 -7.34
CA SER A 5 -1.76 -0.05 -7.18
C SER A 5 -1.44 1.29 -6.54
N ALA A 6 -2.05 2.37 -7.02
CA ALA A 6 -1.88 3.71 -6.45
C ALA A 6 -2.19 3.77 -4.95
N VAL A 7 -3.28 3.13 -4.50
CA VAL A 7 -3.61 3.06 -3.07
C VAL A 7 -2.60 2.21 -2.32
N VAL A 8 -2.15 1.09 -2.89
CA VAL A 8 -1.11 0.23 -2.28
C VAL A 8 0.21 1.00 -2.12
N ASP A 9 0.66 1.71 -3.16
CA ASP A 9 1.88 2.52 -3.16
C ASP A 9 1.79 3.63 -2.10
N LEU A 10 0.66 4.33 -2.04
CA LEU A 10 0.42 5.36 -1.03
C LEU A 10 0.51 4.80 0.41
N TYR A 11 -0.06 3.62 0.65
CA TYR A 11 0.03 2.96 1.96
C TYR A 11 1.43 2.44 2.26
N GLY A 12 2.16 1.94 1.26
CA GLY A 12 3.51 1.39 1.43
C GLY A 12 4.57 2.45 1.65
N ASP A 13 4.49 3.57 0.93
CA ASP A 13 5.57 4.55 0.90
C ASP A 13 5.37 5.70 1.89
N HIS A 14 4.12 6.12 2.10
CA HIS A 14 3.84 7.33 2.87
C HIS A 14 3.31 7.00 4.26
N LEU A 15 2.40 6.03 4.39
CA LEU A 15 1.73 5.77 5.66
C LEU A 15 2.55 5.07 6.76
N PRO A 16 3.74 4.47 6.55
CA PRO A 16 4.58 4.04 7.68
C PRO A 16 4.87 5.18 8.66
N ARG A 17 5.10 6.39 8.15
CA ARG A 17 5.38 7.60 8.95
C ARG A 17 4.13 8.22 9.59
N HIS A 18 2.94 7.77 9.17
CA HIS A 18 1.64 8.25 9.65
C HIS A 18 0.85 7.18 10.41
N GLY A 19 1.55 6.18 10.99
CA GLY A 19 0.92 5.16 11.82
C GLY A 19 -0.02 4.23 11.04
N TRP A 20 0.26 4.03 9.75
CA TRP A 20 -0.43 3.11 8.85
C TRP A 20 -1.93 3.35 8.68
N TRP A 21 -2.39 4.58 8.86
CA TRP A 21 -3.80 4.96 8.73
C TRP A 21 -3.95 6.26 7.96
N ALA A 22 -5.01 6.35 7.16
CA ALA A 22 -5.39 7.60 6.51
C ALA A 22 -6.91 7.78 6.45
N PRO A 23 -7.41 9.02 6.58
CA PRO A 23 -8.81 9.30 6.28
C PRO A 23 -9.08 9.07 4.79
N VAL A 24 -10.27 8.56 4.46
CA VAL A 24 -10.61 8.23 3.06
C VAL A 24 -10.53 9.45 2.12
N ALA A 25 -10.82 10.64 2.65
CA ALA A 25 -10.73 11.89 1.91
C ALA A 25 -9.29 12.18 1.46
N ALA A 26 -8.29 11.94 2.32
CA ALA A 26 -6.88 12.13 1.96
C ALA A 26 -6.42 11.13 0.91
N VAL A 27 -6.83 9.86 1.02
CA VAL A 27 -6.51 8.82 0.02
C VAL A 27 -7.10 9.21 -1.34
N VAL A 28 -8.35 9.69 -1.38
CA VAL A 28 -8.99 10.16 -2.62
C VAL A 28 -8.26 11.37 -3.18
N ALA A 29 -7.96 12.39 -2.36
CA ALA A 29 -7.28 13.59 -2.80
C ALA A 29 -5.90 13.30 -3.42
N LEU A 30 -5.08 12.49 -2.74
CA LEU A 30 -3.76 12.09 -3.22
C LEU A 30 -3.85 11.19 -4.47
N ALA A 31 -4.79 10.24 -4.53
CA ALA A 31 -4.95 9.43 -5.74
C ALA A 31 -5.39 10.27 -6.95
N SER A 32 -6.19 11.32 -6.73
CA SER A 32 -6.61 12.23 -7.79
C SER A 32 -5.47 13.06 -8.37
N THR A 33 -4.40 13.36 -7.62
CA THR A 33 -3.21 14.01 -8.21
C THR A 33 -2.51 13.12 -9.23
N CYS A 34 -2.74 11.81 -9.16
CA CYS A 34 -2.27 10.84 -10.13
C CYS A 34 -3.34 10.43 -11.16
N GLN A 35 -4.37 11.28 -11.35
CA GLN A 35 -5.45 11.11 -12.32
C GLN A 35 -6.35 9.88 -12.07
N VAL A 36 -6.38 9.37 -10.83
CA VAL A 36 -7.32 8.32 -10.44
C VAL A 36 -8.63 8.95 -9.97
N GLN A 37 -9.73 8.55 -10.61
CA GLN A 37 -11.06 9.07 -10.29
C GLN A 37 -11.47 8.72 -8.84
N PRO A 38 -12.16 9.63 -8.12
CA PRO A 38 -12.59 9.39 -6.73
C PRO A 38 -13.39 8.11 -6.52
N ALA A 39 -14.34 7.82 -7.43
CA ALA A 39 -15.14 6.61 -7.37
C ALA A 39 -14.26 5.34 -7.48
N THR A 40 -13.32 5.32 -8.43
CA THR A 40 -12.39 4.20 -8.63
C THR A 40 -11.47 4.00 -7.42
N THR A 41 -11.02 5.09 -6.78
CA THR A 41 -10.23 5.03 -5.54
C THR A 41 -11.02 4.38 -4.41
N ARG A 42 -12.29 4.77 -4.21
CA ARG A 42 -13.15 4.16 -3.19
C ARG A 42 -13.41 2.67 -3.47
N THR A 43 -13.65 2.28 -4.71
CA THR A 43 -13.78 0.88 -5.12
C THR A 43 -12.50 0.09 -4.82
N ALA A 44 -11.33 0.66 -5.11
CA ALA A 44 -10.05 0.05 -4.79
C ALA A 44 -9.85 -0.14 -3.28
N VAL A 45 -10.17 0.87 -2.47
CA VAL A 45 -10.13 0.79 -1.00
C VAL A 45 -11.07 -0.30 -0.48
N SER A 46 -12.33 -0.33 -0.92
CA SER A 46 -13.28 -1.38 -0.53
C SER A 46 -12.79 -2.78 -0.90
N ARG A 47 -12.16 -2.92 -2.06
CA ARG A 47 -11.55 -4.18 -2.49
C ARG A 47 -10.37 -4.58 -1.59
N LEU A 48 -9.49 -3.65 -1.23
CA LEU A 48 -8.36 -3.90 -0.33
C LEU A 48 -8.84 -4.26 1.09
N VAL A 49 -9.98 -3.71 1.54
CA VAL A 49 -10.62 -4.14 2.78
C VAL A 49 -11.11 -5.58 2.68
N ARG A 50 -11.85 -5.90 1.62
CA ARG A 50 -12.38 -7.26 1.39
C ARG A 50 -11.27 -8.32 1.30
N GLU A 51 -10.09 -7.94 0.83
CA GLU A 51 -8.92 -8.82 0.72
C GLU A 51 -8.00 -8.81 1.95
N GLY A 52 -8.40 -8.12 3.04
CA GLY A 52 -7.67 -8.13 4.30
C GLY A 52 -6.40 -7.28 4.32
N TRP A 53 -6.20 -6.40 3.33
CA TRP A 53 -5.08 -5.45 3.33
C TRP A 53 -5.36 -4.25 4.23
N LEU A 54 -6.61 -3.78 4.23
CA LEU A 54 -7.06 -2.63 5.00
C LEU A 54 -8.19 -3.02 5.96
N ARG A 55 -8.34 -2.26 7.03
CA ARG A 55 -9.50 -2.32 7.93
C ARG A 55 -10.08 -0.93 8.14
N ALA A 56 -11.40 -0.83 8.19
CA ALA A 56 -12.04 0.44 8.53
C ALA A 56 -11.71 0.80 9.98
N GLU A 57 -11.31 2.06 10.20
CA GLU A 57 -10.92 2.54 11.53
C GLU A 57 -11.23 4.03 11.63
N ARG A 58 -11.84 4.44 12.75
CA ARG A 58 -12.11 5.85 13.05
C ARG A 58 -11.03 6.37 13.99
N ARG A 59 -10.37 7.47 13.64
CA ARG A 59 -9.42 8.20 14.50
C ARG A 59 -9.82 9.66 14.57
N GLU A 60 -9.84 10.23 15.77
CA GLU A 60 -10.10 11.66 15.99
C GLU A 60 -11.38 12.16 15.27
N GLY A 61 -12.44 11.35 15.30
CA GLY A 61 -13.70 11.68 14.64
C GLY A 61 -13.74 11.48 13.12
N LEU A 62 -12.61 11.23 12.45
CA LEU A 62 -12.53 10.99 11.01
C LEU A 62 -12.63 9.49 10.66
N ARG A 63 -13.40 9.17 9.61
CA ARG A 63 -13.47 7.81 9.06
C ARG A 63 -12.29 7.58 8.12
N GLY A 64 -11.54 6.52 8.38
CA GLY A 64 -10.39 6.15 7.56
C GLY A 64 -10.19 4.65 7.50
N TYR A 65 -9.04 4.27 6.97
CA TYR A 65 -8.63 2.89 6.86
C TYR A 65 -7.20 2.75 7.36
N ALA A 66 -6.94 1.68 8.10
CA ALA A 66 -5.59 1.30 8.51
C ALA A 66 -5.12 0.06 7.78
N ALA A 67 -3.82 -0.02 7.49
CA ALA A 67 -3.21 -1.28 7.06
C ALA A 67 -3.28 -2.31 8.19
N THR A 68 -3.68 -3.54 7.84
CA THR A 68 -3.64 -4.69 8.75
C THR A 68 -2.19 -5.07 9.08
N PRO A 69 -1.92 -5.79 10.18
CA PRO A 69 -0.55 -6.23 10.50
C PRO A 69 0.14 -6.97 9.34
N LEU A 70 -0.58 -7.89 8.69
CA LEU A 70 -0.08 -8.60 7.50
C LEU A 70 0.27 -7.67 6.34
N ALA A 71 -0.57 -6.65 6.09
CA ALA A 71 -0.28 -5.67 5.05
C ALA A 71 0.96 -4.84 5.38
N ARG A 72 1.14 -4.42 6.64
CA ARG A 72 2.32 -3.65 7.07
C ARG A 72 3.61 -4.42 6.85
N GLU A 73 3.62 -5.70 7.22
CA GLU A 73 4.78 -6.57 7.02
C GLU A 73 5.13 -6.72 5.52
N ARG A 74 4.12 -7.00 4.69
CA ARG A 74 4.30 -7.13 3.24
C ARG A 74 4.78 -5.83 2.58
N LEU A 75 4.20 -4.70 2.98
CA LEU A 75 4.56 -3.38 2.45
C LEU A 75 5.96 -2.97 2.90
N ALA A 76 6.33 -3.20 4.16
CA ALA A 76 7.68 -2.95 4.64
C ALA A 76 8.73 -3.80 3.92
N SER A 77 8.45 -5.09 3.71
CA SER A 77 9.32 -5.99 2.94
C SER A 77 9.49 -5.54 1.48
N ALA A 78 8.39 -5.12 0.84
CA ALA A 78 8.44 -4.56 -0.51
C ALA A 78 9.25 -3.26 -0.57
N HIS A 79 9.01 -2.33 0.37
CA HIS A 79 9.70 -1.06 0.46
C HIS A 79 11.22 -1.25 0.62
N ALA A 80 11.64 -2.15 1.51
CA ALA A 80 13.05 -2.49 1.71
C ALA A 80 13.73 -3.07 0.45
N ARG A 81 12.97 -3.72 -0.44
CA ARG A 81 13.48 -4.22 -1.73
C ARG A 81 13.48 -3.16 -2.83
N ILE A 82 12.45 -2.33 -2.89
CA ILE A 82 12.26 -1.30 -3.93
C ILE A 82 13.26 -0.15 -3.75
N TYR A 83 13.49 0.27 -2.51
CA TYR A 83 14.34 1.41 -2.16
C TYR A 83 15.70 0.99 -1.58
N ALA A 84 16.16 -0.22 -1.86
CA ALA A 84 17.49 -0.67 -1.41
C ALA A 84 18.59 0.18 -2.07
N ASP A 85 19.48 0.77 -1.25
CA ASP A 85 20.57 1.62 -1.72
C ASP A 85 21.56 0.90 -2.66
N ARG A 86 21.69 -0.43 -2.51
CA ARG A 86 22.46 -1.27 -3.43
C ARG A 86 21.75 -2.61 -3.64
N PRO A 87 21.70 -3.11 -4.89
CA PRO A 87 21.29 -4.49 -5.12
C PRO A 87 22.26 -5.43 -4.39
N ARG A 88 21.70 -6.51 -3.85
CA ARG A 88 22.51 -7.58 -3.23
C ARG A 88 23.52 -8.08 -4.26
N ALA A 89 24.78 -8.24 -3.87
CA ALA A 89 25.81 -8.76 -4.75
C ALA A 89 25.36 -10.12 -5.30
N TRP A 90 25.31 -10.23 -6.62
CA TRP A 90 25.01 -11.48 -7.29
C TRP A 90 26.29 -12.30 -7.43
N ASP A 91 26.23 -13.58 -7.08
CA ASP A 91 27.35 -14.51 -7.14
C ASP A 91 27.53 -15.17 -8.52
N GLY A 92 26.74 -14.74 -9.51
CA GLY A 92 26.78 -15.28 -10.87
C GLY A 92 26.01 -16.58 -11.04
N ARG A 93 25.31 -17.08 -10.01
CA ARG A 93 24.68 -18.41 -10.01
C ARG A 93 23.17 -18.30 -9.92
N TRP A 94 22.50 -19.28 -10.52
CA TRP A 94 21.06 -19.50 -10.40
C TRP A 94 20.83 -20.85 -9.72
N HIS A 95 19.86 -20.89 -8.81
CA HIS A 95 19.31 -22.15 -8.31
C HIS A 95 18.06 -22.48 -9.13
N LEU A 96 18.02 -23.67 -9.72
CA LEU A 96 16.84 -24.19 -10.42
C LEU A 96 16.11 -25.16 -9.49
N VAL A 97 14.82 -24.93 -9.26
CA VAL A 97 13.95 -25.85 -8.51
C VAL A 97 12.99 -26.50 -9.51
N VAL A 98 13.03 -27.83 -9.62
CA VAL A 98 12.12 -28.63 -10.45
C VAL A 98 11.24 -29.43 -9.51
N VAL A 99 9.92 -29.32 -9.69
CA VAL A 99 8.87 -29.96 -8.85
C VAL A 99 8.08 -30.94 -9.69
#